data_AF-A0A2H1L8T9-F1
#
_entry.id   AF-A0A2H1L8T9-F1
#
_cell.length_a   1.000
_cell.length_b   1.000
_cell.length_c   1.000
_cell.angle_alpha   90.00
_cell.angle_beta   90.00
_cell.angle_gamma   90.00
#
_symmetry.space_group_name_H-M   'P 1'
#
loop_
_entity.id
_entity.type
_entity.pdbx_description
1 polymer ?
#
loop_
_entity_poly.entity_id
_entity_poly.type
_entity_poly.pdbx_seq_one_letter_code
_entity_poly.pdbx_strand_id
1 'polypeptide(L)'
;MTNTHATSSCCHTPAPEGHTDLLATTAPTSDHATECPVMPGTVVNKATAEAAGLFRDYEGQRYWLCCAGCGPRFDADPATYARAAD
;
A
#
# COMPACT_ATOMS: atom_id res chain seq x y z
N MET A 1 19.11 18.20 60.31
CA MET A 1 18.26 17.71 59.20
C MET A 1 17.66 18.95 58.56
N THR A 2 18.26 19.40 57.47
CA THR A 2 18.00 20.71 56.85
C THR A 2 16.60 20.77 56.24
N ASN A 3 15.97 21.92 56.46
CA ASN A 3 14.70 22.43 55.94
C ASN A 3 14.72 22.65 54.40
N THR A 4 13.56 23.04 53.82
CA THR A 4 13.37 23.80 52.54
C THR A 4 12.66 23.02 51.41
N HIS A 5 11.31 23.13 51.32
CA HIS A 5 10.55 23.95 50.34
C HIS A 5 10.29 23.14 49.04
N ALA A 6 9.18 23.16 48.30
CA ALA A 6 8.05 24.07 48.15
C ALA A 6 7.02 23.37 47.23
N THR A 7 5.77 23.84 47.25
CA THR A 7 4.92 24.19 46.08
C THR A 7 5.14 23.38 44.77
N SER A 8 4.15 22.74 44.14
CA SER A 8 2.88 23.29 43.68
C SER A 8 2.07 22.15 43.05
N SER A 9 0.75 22.31 43.10
CA SER A 9 -0.22 21.72 42.18
C SER A 9 0.30 21.52 40.76
N CYS A 10 0.38 20.26 40.32
CA CYS A 10 0.37 19.89 38.91
C CYS A 10 -0.55 18.67 38.75
N CYS A 11 -1.77 18.94 38.34
CA CYS A 11 -2.83 18.00 38.05
C CYS A 11 -2.35 16.96 37.02
N HIS A 12 -2.40 15.67 37.34
CA HIS A 12 -2.24 14.61 36.35
C HIS A 12 -3.52 13.77 36.28
N THR A 13 -4.49 14.30 35.54
CA THR A 13 -5.54 13.50 34.92
C THR A 13 -5.68 13.99 33.48
N PRO A 14 -4.91 13.45 32.52
CA PRO A 14 -5.39 13.42 31.16
C PRO A 14 -6.48 12.35 31.08
N ALA A 15 -7.70 12.79 30.82
CA ALA A 15 -8.83 11.95 30.47
C ALA A 15 -8.44 10.97 29.33
N PRO A 16 -8.91 9.71 29.33
CA PRO A 16 -9.07 9.01 28.08
C PRO A 16 -10.42 9.44 27.50
N GLU A 17 -10.48 10.67 26.99
CA GLU A 17 -11.32 10.92 25.82
C GLU A 17 -10.87 9.89 24.80
N GLY A 18 -11.84 9.13 24.27
CA GLY A 18 -11.59 8.00 23.39
C GLY A 18 -10.44 8.32 22.45
N HIS A 19 -9.36 7.55 22.59
CA HIS A 19 -8.30 7.49 21.61
C HIS A 19 -9.02 7.08 20.33
N THR A 20 -9.43 8.06 19.54
CA THR A 20 -9.73 7.83 18.15
C THR A 20 -8.39 7.37 17.64
N ASP A 21 -8.26 6.07 17.53
CA ASP A 21 -7.10 5.39 17.03
C ASP A 21 -6.87 5.97 15.62
N LEU A 22 -6.03 7.00 15.55
CA LEU A 22 -5.60 7.62 14.30
C LEU A 22 -4.70 6.64 13.50
N LEU A 23 -4.57 5.40 13.95
CA LEU A 23 -3.89 4.30 13.29
C LEU A 23 -4.87 3.27 12.70
N ALA A 24 -6.18 3.41 12.90
CA ALA A 24 -7.22 2.63 12.21
C ALA A 24 -7.59 3.26 10.85
N THR A 25 -6.82 4.24 10.37
CA THR A 25 -6.89 4.78 9.01
C THR A 25 -5.53 4.76 8.30
N THR A 26 -4.79 3.67 8.44
CA THR A 26 -3.81 3.31 7.41
C THR A 26 -3.78 1.79 7.29
N ALA A 27 -4.86 1.26 6.71
CA ALA A 27 -4.74 0.12 5.82
C ALA A 27 -3.50 0.32 4.93
N PRO A 28 -2.74 -0.74 4.61
CA PRO A 28 -1.39 -0.62 4.07
C PRO A 28 -1.38 0.21 2.78
N THR A 29 -0.98 1.47 2.86
CA THR A 29 -0.74 2.35 1.70
C THR A 29 0.60 2.00 1.04
N SER A 30 0.91 0.70 0.99
CA SER A 30 1.98 0.08 0.20
C SER A 30 1.46 -1.07 -0.67
N ASP A 31 0.17 -1.42 -0.59
CA ASP A 31 -0.43 -2.55 -1.32
C ASP A 31 -0.80 -2.25 -2.79
N HIS A 32 -0.68 -0.99 -3.19
CA HIS A 32 -1.16 -0.55 -4.50
C HIS A 32 -0.11 -0.51 -5.60
N ALA A 33 1.08 -1.05 -5.32
CA ALA A 33 2.18 -1.21 -6.26
C ALA A 33 2.37 -2.70 -6.55
N THR A 34 2.48 -3.05 -7.83
CA THR A 34 2.80 -4.40 -8.29
C THR A 34 3.89 -4.30 -9.35
N GLU A 35 4.67 -5.34 -9.54
CA GLU A 35 5.69 -5.34 -10.58
C GLU A 35 5.08 -5.68 -11.94
N CYS A 36 5.58 -5.05 -12.99
CA CYS A 36 5.16 -5.37 -14.35
C CYS A 36 5.65 -6.78 -14.69
N PRO A 37 4.77 -7.76 -14.95
CA PRO A 37 5.22 -9.13 -15.22
C PRO A 37 6.01 -9.23 -16.53
N VAL A 38 5.76 -8.31 -17.47
CA VAL A 38 6.41 -8.22 -18.78
C VAL A 38 7.85 -7.68 -18.69
N MET A 39 8.14 -6.91 -17.63
CA MET A 39 9.46 -6.35 -17.31
C MET A 39 9.65 -6.33 -15.79
N PRO A 40 10.16 -7.42 -15.19
CA PRO A 40 10.38 -7.49 -13.75
C PRO A 40 11.31 -6.37 -13.28
N GLY A 41 11.05 -5.80 -12.11
CA GLY A 41 11.74 -4.63 -11.59
C GLY A 41 11.15 -3.27 -11.98
N THR A 42 10.11 -3.23 -12.82
CA THR A 42 9.32 -2.00 -13.05
C THR A 42 8.11 -1.99 -12.13
N VAL A 43 8.06 -1.03 -11.20
CA VAL A 43 6.92 -0.85 -10.31
C VAL A 43 5.76 -0.17 -11.03
N VAL A 44 4.58 -0.78 -10.96
CA VAL A 44 3.32 -0.33 -11.54
C VAL A 44 2.35 0.00 -10.42
N ASN A 45 1.78 1.19 -10.48
CA ASN A 45 0.69 1.56 -9.59
C ASN A 45 -0.63 0.96 -10.12
N LYS A 46 -1.25 0.08 -9.34
CA LYS A 46 -2.49 -0.64 -9.69
C LYS A 46 -3.63 0.33 -10.10
N ALA A 47 -3.78 1.47 -9.42
CA ALA A 47 -4.86 2.45 -9.65
C ALA A 47 -4.63 3.19 -10.94
N THR A 48 -3.37 3.57 -11.18
CA THR A 48 -3.02 4.26 -12.42
C THR A 48 -3.24 3.32 -13.60
N ALA A 49 -2.85 2.05 -13.47
CA ALA A 49 -3.09 1.05 -14.49
C ALA A 49 -4.59 0.74 -14.66
N GLU A 50 -5.38 0.64 -13.59
CA GLU A 50 -6.84 0.44 -13.68
C GLU A 50 -7.56 1.62 -14.29
N ALA A 51 -7.23 2.84 -13.86
CA ALA A 51 -7.77 4.07 -14.42
C ALA A 51 -7.43 4.21 -15.92
N ALA A 52 -6.28 3.69 -16.34
CA ALA A 52 -5.85 3.69 -17.73
C ALA A 52 -6.29 2.45 -18.53
N GLY A 53 -6.91 1.43 -17.90
CA GLY A 53 -7.26 0.17 -18.56
C GLY A 53 -6.07 -0.73 -18.92
N LEU A 54 -4.92 -0.52 -18.29
CA LEU A 54 -3.67 -1.27 -18.47
C LEU A 54 -3.59 -2.50 -17.56
N PHE A 55 -4.68 -3.26 -17.47
CA PHE A 55 -4.76 -4.49 -16.67
C PHE A 55 -5.24 -5.67 -17.52
N ARG A 56 -4.89 -6.90 -17.13
CA ARG A 56 -5.31 -8.15 -17.78
C ARG A 56 -5.75 -9.14 -16.72
N ASP A 57 -6.93 -9.72 -16.92
CA ASP A 57 -7.46 -10.75 -16.04
C ASP A 57 -7.13 -12.13 -16.67
N TYR A 58 -6.41 -12.97 -15.92
CA TYR A 58 -6.00 -14.30 -16.34
C TYR A 58 -6.09 -15.30 -15.17
N GLU A 59 -6.71 -16.46 -15.40
CA GLU A 59 -6.98 -17.48 -14.35
C GLU A 59 -7.71 -16.94 -13.10
N GLY A 60 -8.51 -15.87 -13.24
CA GLY A 60 -9.20 -15.23 -12.11
C GLY A 60 -8.33 -14.28 -11.28
N GLN A 61 -7.07 -14.06 -11.70
CA GLN A 61 -6.17 -13.05 -11.15
C GLN A 61 -6.07 -11.84 -12.08
N ARG A 62 -6.01 -10.65 -11.51
CA ARG A 62 -5.78 -9.41 -12.26
C ARG A 62 -4.30 -9.05 -12.23
N TYR A 63 -3.74 -8.77 -13.40
CA TYR A 63 -2.36 -8.36 -13.61
C TYR A 63 -2.33 -6.93 -14.14
N TRP A 64 -1.44 -6.10 -13.61
CA TRP A 64 -1.30 -4.71 -14.04
C TRP A 64 -0.01 -4.52 -14.84
N LEU A 65 -0.09 -3.66 -15.85
CA LEU A 65 0.96 -3.45 -16.83
C LEU A 65 1.48 -2.02 -16.74
N CYS A 66 2.78 -1.83 -16.94
CA CYS A 66 3.39 -0.50 -16.85
C CYS A 66 3.04 0.41 -18.05
N CYS A 67 2.71 -0.18 -19.21
CA CYS A 67 2.41 0.56 -20.43
C CYS A 67 1.54 -0.25 -21.40
N ALA A 68 0.94 0.44 -22.38
CA ALA A 68 0.12 -0.18 -23.42
C ALA A 68 0.90 -1.20 -24.28
N GLY A 69 2.22 -1.08 -24.38
CA GLY A 69 3.07 -2.03 -25.10
C GLY A 69 3.24 -3.37 -24.39
N CYS A 70 3.02 -3.42 -23.07
CA CYS A 70 3.08 -4.66 -22.31
C CYS A 70 1.82 -5.53 -22.51
N GLY A 71 0.68 -4.95 -22.91
CA GLY A 71 -0.55 -5.68 -23.22
C GLY A 71 -0.35 -6.82 -24.22
N PRO A 72 0.06 -6.55 -25.48
CA PRO A 72 0.26 -7.60 -26.47
C PRO A 72 1.36 -8.60 -26.09
N ARG A 73 2.35 -8.21 -25.27
CA ARG A 73 3.34 -9.16 -24.75
C ARG A 73 2.71 -10.10 -23.73
N PHE A 74 1.91 -9.58 -22.81
CA PHE A 74 1.15 -10.38 -21.86
C PHE A 74 0.17 -11.32 -22.58
N ASP A 75 -0.59 -10.81 -23.56
CA ASP A 75 -1.53 -11.61 -24.36
C ASP A 75 -0.83 -12.71 -25.20
N ALA A 76 0.44 -12.52 -25.59
CA ALA A 76 1.19 -13.54 -26.33
C ALA A 76 1.60 -14.75 -25.46
N ASP A 77 1.90 -14.54 -24.18
CA ASP A 77 2.25 -15.64 -23.25
C ASP A 77 1.79 -15.35 -21.81
N PRO A 78 0.47 -15.30 -21.54
CA PRO A 78 -0.05 -14.84 -20.26
C PRO A 78 0.30 -15.80 -19.14
N ALA A 79 0.52 -17.09 -19.44
CA ALA A 79 0.93 -18.10 -18.46
C ALA A 79 2.32 -17.79 -17.87
N THR A 80 3.32 -17.45 -18.67
CA THR A 80 4.67 -17.10 -18.17
C THR A 80 4.63 -15.84 -17.32
N TYR A 81 3.90 -14.81 -17.79
CA TYR A 81 3.82 -13.53 -17.11
C TYR A 81 2.97 -13.58 -15.84
N ALA A 82 1.90 -14.38 -15.83
CA ALA A 82 1.06 -14.60 -14.65
C ALA A 82 1.84 -15.21 -13.47
N ARG A 83 2.78 -16.12 -13.76
CA ARG A 83 3.63 -16.74 -12.71
C ARG A 83 4.67 -15.80 -12.13
N ALA A 84 4.99 -14.70 -12.81
CA ALA A 84 6.02 -13.75 -12.39
C ALA A 84 5.49 -12.61 -11.50
N ALA A 85 4.17 -12.49 -11.35
CA ALA A 85 3.53 -11.46 -10.53
C ALA A 85 3.02 -12.00 -9.17
N ASP A 86 3.30 -13.26 -8.84
CA ASP A 86 3.10 -13.90 -7.53
C ASP A 86 4.31 -13.70 -6.61
#